data_AF-A0A1V4JQT6-F1
#
_entry.id   AF-A0A1V4JQT6-F1
#
_cell.length_a   1.000
_cell.length_b   1.000
_cell.length_c   1.000
_cell.angle_alpha   90.00
_cell.angle_beta   90.00
_cell.angle_gamma   90.00
#
_symmetry.space_group_name_H-M   'P 1'
#
loop_
_entity.id
_entity.type
_entity.pdbx_description
1 polymer ?
#
loop_
_entity_poly.entity_id
_entity_poly.type
_entity_poly.pdbx_seq_one_letter_code
_entity_poly.pdbx_strand_id
1 'polypeptide(L)'
;MELRAGDSWGIFTFLCAALCNLPALPALNCSEELGAGQSIQKTYDLTRYLEHQLRTLAGTYLNYLGPPFNEPDFNPPRLARATERVPSATVDLDLWRGLTDNARLAANYRAYSRLLCYLRALDGQAGTAELRHRLGHFCSSLQGLVLSIAGVMSSLGYPLPVGPTGPSVPPGTSAAPNDFLKKMDDFWLLKELQTWLWRSAKDFNRLKKKVPPAVVTLRLEARGLTSVTACHTEAGTCWCHRLLQTPKLRPPGTMLILTCPAQLQRLEAILRRSLPLTLPVLGAVMNINRGNPAEFEVAVDSWPDFGAVLTRHSGKVPVDDCYRSMQAAFYRDVGAYRALLETPGCLPWDNAFYIIGLQDGVPTVSQDIAGTKGIEVAISNVYFYVHPDRNALPEPRLDPDVRVGSLSPAHVDLLNETWPYGGNDRSRQYLAEVLRLFPNLCLQDKAGQPISWALTNHFGMGTHGYTLPSHRRRGCMQAVMILSARRAQAHGYPSFGFTVTGNQPMQRLHNKLGFQRLPGFCHYVLHNPSLGSAGI
;
A
#
# COMPACT_ATOMS: atom_id res chain seq x y z
N MET A 1 -60.39 14.40 -31.30
CA MET A 1 -60.38 15.83 -31.64
C MET A 1 -60.27 16.60 -30.33
N GLU A 2 -59.21 17.39 -30.20
CA GLU A 2 -59.01 18.56 -29.34
C GLU A 2 -59.44 18.53 -27.87
N LEU A 3 -58.48 18.82 -26.97
CA LEU A 3 -58.71 19.70 -25.83
C LEU A 3 -57.47 20.60 -25.62
N ARG A 4 -57.76 21.89 -25.44
CA ARG A 4 -56.86 23.04 -25.52
C ARG A 4 -55.96 23.21 -24.28
N ALA A 5 -54.87 23.93 -24.52
CA ALA A 5 -53.91 24.46 -23.57
C ALA A 5 -54.49 25.51 -22.61
N GLY A 6 -53.98 25.52 -21.38
CA GLY A 6 -54.15 26.59 -20.41
C GLY A 6 -53.03 26.55 -19.36
N ASP A 7 -52.36 27.70 -19.20
CA ASP A 7 -51.51 28.13 -18.08
C ASP A 7 -50.04 27.66 -18.01
N SER A 8 -49.18 28.38 -18.74
CA SER A 8 -47.72 28.44 -18.49
C SER A 8 -47.15 29.85 -18.67
N TRP A 9 -47.94 30.89 -18.37
CA TRP A 9 -47.49 32.29 -18.50
C TRP A 9 -47.09 32.97 -17.17
N GLY A 10 -47.48 32.41 -16.01
CA GLY A 10 -47.10 32.95 -14.69
C GLY A 10 -45.68 32.59 -14.23
N ILE A 11 -45.14 31.45 -14.67
CA ILE A 11 -43.81 30.98 -14.24
C ILE A 11 -42.70 31.65 -15.06
N PHE A 12 -42.96 31.94 -16.34
CA PHE A 12 -41.98 32.58 -17.22
C PHE A 12 -41.72 34.05 -16.85
N THR A 13 -42.74 34.75 -16.37
CA THR A 13 -42.61 36.15 -15.93
C THR A 13 -41.82 36.29 -14.63
N PHE A 14 -41.90 35.31 -13.72
CA PHE A 14 -41.08 35.28 -12.50
C PHE A 14 -39.61 34.95 -12.77
N LEU A 15 -39.33 34.05 -13.72
CA LEU A 15 -37.96 33.70 -14.12
C LEU A 15 -37.26 34.86 -14.85
N CYS A 16 -37.96 35.60 -15.70
CA CYS A 16 -37.38 36.76 -16.39
C CYS A 16 -37.07 37.93 -15.45
N ALA A 17 -37.87 38.18 -14.41
CA ALA A 17 -37.61 39.26 -13.45
C ALA A 17 -36.40 38.97 -12.53
N ALA A 18 -36.12 37.70 -12.23
CA ALA A 18 -34.96 37.28 -11.45
C ALA A 18 -33.65 37.30 -12.27
N LEU A 19 -33.72 37.01 -13.58
CA LEU A 19 -32.57 37.05 -14.47
C LEU A 19 -32.14 38.48 -14.86
N CYS A 20 -33.06 39.44 -14.87
CA CYS A 20 -32.76 40.84 -15.23
C CYS A 20 -32.20 41.70 -14.08
N ASN A 21 -32.07 41.18 -12.85
CA ASN A 21 -31.52 41.91 -11.69
C ASN A 21 -30.19 41.35 -11.17
N LEU A 22 -29.48 40.54 -11.96
CA LEU A 22 -28.10 40.18 -11.65
C LEU A 22 -27.17 41.34 -12.03
N PRO A 23 -26.32 41.86 -11.12
CA PRO A 23 -25.30 42.82 -11.49
C PRO A 23 -24.33 42.14 -12.48
N ALA A 24 -23.99 42.85 -13.55
CA ALA A 24 -23.05 42.40 -14.57
C ALA A 24 -21.69 42.09 -13.94
N LEU A 25 -21.40 40.80 -13.75
CA LEU A 25 -20.05 40.32 -13.51
C LEU A 25 -19.30 40.36 -14.86
N PRO A 26 -18.10 40.95 -14.94
CA PRO A 26 -17.34 40.94 -16.18
C PRO A 26 -17.01 39.49 -16.54
N ALA A 27 -17.21 39.13 -17.81
CA ALA A 27 -16.76 37.86 -18.35
C ALA A 27 -15.24 37.72 -18.14
N LEU A 28 -14.85 36.97 -17.12
CA LEU A 28 -13.48 36.49 -16.99
C LEU A 28 -13.28 35.41 -18.04
N ASN A 29 -12.68 35.81 -19.15
CA ASN A 29 -11.91 34.91 -20.01
C ASN A 29 -10.74 34.35 -19.17
N CYS A 30 -11.02 33.37 -18.32
CA CYS A 30 -10.00 32.60 -17.63
C CYS A 30 -9.64 31.42 -18.52
N SER A 31 -8.53 31.54 -19.26
CA SER A 31 -7.73 30.37 -19.56
C SER A 31 -7.38 29.74 -18.22
N GLU A 32 -8.03 28.63 -17.87
CA GLU A 32 -7.76 27.90 -16.63
C GLU A 32 -6.30 27.41 -16.64
N GLU A 33 -5.40 28.18 -16.04
CA GLU A 33 -4.12 27.65 -15.58
C GLU A 33 -4.44 26.60 -14.49
N LEU A 34 -4.42 25.32 -14.89
CA LEU A 34 -4.44 24.19 -13.97
C LEU A 34 -3.39 24.45 -12.88
N GLY A 35 -3.84 24.67 -11.64
CA GLY A 35 -2.94 24.88 -10.52
C GLY A 35 -1.88 23.76 -10.47
N ALA A 36 -0.62 24.12 -10.17
CA ALA A 36 0.51 23.19 -10.21
C ALA A 36 0.25 21.87 -9.45
N GLY A 37 -0.50 21.93 -8.33
CA GLY A 37 -0.93 20.74 -7.58
C GLY A 37 -1.83 19.77 -8.37
N GLN A 38 -2.78 20.26 -9.16
CA GLN A 38 -3.66 19.44 -10.00
C GLN A 38 -2.90 18.84 -11.19
N SER A 39 -1.95 19.60 -11.76
CA SER A 39 -1.05 19.12 -12.82
C SER A 39 -0.15 17.98 -12.32
N ILE A 40 0.42 18.12 -11.11
CA ILE A 40 1.23 17.07 -10.46
C ILE A 40 0.38 15.83 -10.18
N GLN A 41 -0.86 15.99 -9.70
CA GLN A 41 -1.76 14.87 -9.44
C GLN A 41 -2.09 14.08 -10.72
N LYS A 42 -2.48 14.76 -11.80
CA LYS A 42 -2.73 14.13 -13.11
C LYS A 42 -1.50 13.38 -13.62
N THR A 43 -0.30 13.97 -13.46
CA THR A 43 0.97 13.35 -13.85
C THR A 43 1.26 12.08 -13.04
N TYR A 44 0.99 12.10 -11.73
CA TYR A 44 1.11 10.95 -10.85
C TYR A 44 0.15 9.81 -11.26
N ASP A 45 -1.13 10.12 -11.46
CA ASP A 45 -2.15 9.13 -11.83
C ASP A 45 -1.82 8.47 -13.18
N LEU A 46 -1.38 9.26 -14.16
CA LEU A 46 -0.93 8.75 -15.46
C LEU A 46 0.31 7.86 -15.32
N THR A 47 1.24 8.19 -14.42
CA THR A 47 2.42 7.35 -14.14
C THR A 47 2.01 6.00 -13.55
N ARG A 48 1.02 5.99 -12.63
CA ARG A 48 0.50 4.76 -12.02
C ARG A 48 -0.28 3.90 -13.01
N TYR A 49 -1.06 4.54 -13.87
CA TYR A 49 -1.74 3.88 -14.98
C TYR A 49 -0.74 3.19 -15.92
N LEU A 50 0.32 3.90 -16.33
CA LEU A 50 1.39 3.34 -17.16
C LEU A 50 2.13 2.19 -16.48
N GLU A 51 2.36 2.24 -15.17
CA GLU A 51 2.95 1.13 -14.42
C GLU A 51 2.08 -0.13 -14.50
N HIS A 52 0.76 0.02 -14.35
CA HIS A 52 -0.18 -1.09 -14.47
C HIS A 52 -0.20 -1.67 -15.90
N GLN A 53 -0.34 -0.79 -16.90
CA GLN A 53 -0.34 -1.19 -18.33
C GLN A 53 0.97 -1.91 -18.72
N LEU A 54 2.11 -1.43 -18.24
CA LEU A 54 3.41 -2.03 -18.54
C LEU A 54 3.53 -3.45 -17.99
N ARG A 55 2.95 -3.78 -16.84
CA ARG A 55 3.02 -5.15 -16.28
C ARG A 55 2.39 -6.17 -17.23
N THR A 56 1.22 -5.84 -17.77
CA THR A 56 0.50 -6.69 -18.73
C THR A 56 1.20 -6.74 -20.08
N LEU A 57 1.67 -5.58 -20.56
CA LEU A 57 2.40 -5.47 -21.82
C LEU A 57 3.74 -6.24 -21.78
N ALA A 58 4.51 -6.08 -20.71
CA ALA A 58 5.81 -6.73 -20.55
C ALA A 58 5.66 -8.26 -20.52
N GLY A 59 4.67 -8.80 -19.82
CA GLY A 59 4.40 -10.24 -19.85
C GLY A 59 4.09 -10.75 -21.26
N THR A 60 3.24 -10.03 -21.99
CA THR A 60 2.88 -10.36 -23.39
C THR A 60 4.10 -10.28 -24.32
N TYR A 61 4.92 -9.24 -24.16
CA TYR A 61 6.10 -9.03 -24.99
C TYR A 61 7.22 -10.03 -24.69
N LEU A 62 7.47 -10.36 -23.42
CA LEU A 62 8.47 -11.37 -23.03
C LEU A 62 8.09 -12.76 -23.53
N ASN A 63 6.80 -13.11 -23.49
CA ASN A 63 6.29 -14.34 -24.11
C ASN A 63 6.51 -14.36 -25.63
N TYR A 64 6.37 -13.22 -26.30
CA TYR A 64 6.68 -13.08 -27.72
C TYR A 64 8.17 -13.26 -28.02
N LEU A 65 9.08 -12.83 -27.13
CA LEU A 65 10.52 -13.03 -27.29
C LEU A 65 10.92 -14.52 -27.18
N GLY A 66 10.18 -15.30 -26.41
CA GLY A 66 10.39 -16.73 -26.15
C GLY A 66 11.57 -17.02 -25.21
N PRO A 67 11.89 -18.30 -24.94
CA PRO A 67 12.99 -18.67 -24.07
C PRO A 67 14.34 -18.12 -24.55
N PRO A 68 15.21 -17.64 -23.63
CA PRO A 68 15.06 -17.65 -22.17
C PRO A 68 14.32 -16.42 -21.59
N PHE A 69 13.81 -15.49 -22.41
CA PHE A 69 13.29 -14.19 -21.94
C PHE A 69 11.94 -14.26 -21.22
N ASN A 70 11.17 -15.33 -21.44
CA ASN A 70 9.91 -15.61 -20.75
C ASN A 70 10.09 -16.48 -19.49
N GLU A 71 11.32 -16.93 -19.19
CA GLU A 71 11.60 -17.73 -18.00
C GLU A 71 11.71 -16.84 -16.74
N PRO A 72 11.08 -17.20 -15.61
CA PRO A 72 11.05 -16.38 -14.41
C PRO A 72 12.42 -16.21 -13.73
N ASP A 73 13.33 -17.16 -13.94
CA ASP A 73 14.68 -17.17 -13.36
C ASP A 73 15.74 -16.52 -14.27
N PHE A 74 15.36 -16.09 -15.47
CA PHE A 74 16.28 -15.45 -16.40
C PHE A 74 16.62 -14.02 -15.97
N ASN A 75 17.89 -13.80 -15.62
CA ASN A 75 18.42 -12.49 -15.26
C ASN A 75 19.78 -12.27 -15.93
N PRO A 76 19.81 -11.85 -17.21
CA PRO A 76 21.05 -11.67 -17.95
C PRO A 76 21.87 -10.51 -17.38
N PRO A 77 23.20 -10.49 -17.53
CA PRO A 77 24.00 -9.32 -17.19
C PRO A 77 23.66 -8.14 -18.10
N ARG A 78 23.71 -6.91 -17.56
CA ARG A 78 23.54 -5.70 -18.37
C ARG A 78 24.83 -5.42 -19.14
N LEU A 79 24.80 -5.57 -20.46
CA LEU A 79 25.95 -5.27 -21.32
C LEU A 79 26.22 -3.76 -21.37
N ALA A 80 27.50 -3.37 -21.46
CA ALA A 80 27.93 -1.97 -21.57
C ALA A 80 27.25 -1.21 -22.72
N ARG A 81 27.01 -1.89 -23.85
CA ARG A 81 26.30 -1.34 -25.03
C ARG A 81 24.84 -0.93 -24.71
N ALA A 82 24.16 -1.67 -23.84
CA ALA A 82 22.80 -1.35 -23.38
C ALA A 82 22.79 -0.23 -22.32
N THR A 83 23.88 -0.08 -21.56
CA THR A 83 24.06 0.97 -20.56
C THR A 83 24.20 2.36 -21.18
N GLU A 84 24.81 2.47 -22.37
CA GLU A 84 24.93 3.74 -23.11
C GLU A 84 23.64 4.14 -23.83
N ARG A 85 22.87 3.14 -24.31
CA ARG A 85 21.67 3.37 -25.13
C ARG A 85 20.41 3.62 -24.31
N VAL A 86 20.15 2.81 -23.28
CA VAL A 86 18.93 2.88 -22.47
C VAL A 86 19.21 3.63 -21.16
N PRO A 87 18.53 4.75 -20.87
CA PRO A 87 18.77 5.51 -19.64
C PRO A 87 18.49 4.65 -18.40
N SER A 88 19.47 4.55 -17.51
CA SER A 88 19.37 3.74 -16.30
C SER A 88 18.67 4.48 -15.16
N ALA A 89 17.67 3.83 -14.56
CA ALA A 89 17.06 4.27 -13.30
C ALA A 89 17.85 3.82 -12.05
N THR A 90 18.84 2.91 -12.21
CA THR A 90 19.63 2.33 -11.10
C THR A 90 20.80 3.20 -10.63
N VAL A 91 20.65 4.53 -10.70
CA VAL A 91 21.55 5.46 -10.00
C VAL A 91 21.42 5.24 -8.49
N ASP A 92 22.51 5.43 -7.76
CA ASP A 92 22.53 5.40 -6.30
C ASP A 92 21.36 6.22 -5.71
N LEU A 93 20.63 5.60 -4.78
CA LEU A 93 19.39 6.15 -4.21
C LEU A 93 19.64 7.44 -3.44
N ASP A 94 20.78 7.56 -2.76
CA ASP A 94 21.13 8.73 -1.97
C ASP A 94 21.55 9.88 -2.88
N LEU A 95 22.31 9.57 -3.93
CA LEU A 95 22.66 10.55 -4.97
C LEU A 95 21.42 11.11 -5.69
N TRP A 96 20.43 10.27 -6.00
CA TRP A 96 19.17 10.74 -6.60
C TRP A 96 18.33 11.59 -5.66
N ARG A 97 18.27 11.23 -4.38
CA ARG A 97 17.51 11.97 -3.37
C ARG A 97 18.11 13.34 -3.08
N GLY A 98 19.44 13.45 -3.16
CA GLY A 98 20.19 14.70 -3.04
C GLY A 98 19.94 15.69 -4.18
N LEU A 99 19.35 15.26 -5.30
CA LEU A 99 19.00 16.16 -6.40
C LEU A 99 17.90 17.16 -6.00
N THR A 100 17.85 18.29 -6.69
CA THR A 100 16.72 19.24 -6.59
C THR A 100 15.47 18.67 -7.27
N ASP A 101 14.28 19.20 -6.94
CA ASP A 101 13.03 18.80 -7.60
C ASP A 101 13.10 19.06 -9.12
N ASN A 102 13.68 20.19 -9.52
CA ASN A 102 13.98 20.50 -10.92
C ASN A 102 14.88 19.42 -11.57
N ALA A 103 15.99 19.05 -10.92
CA ALA A 103 16.91 18.06 -11.47
C ALA A 103 16.27 16.67 -11.63
N ARG A 104 15.38 16.26 -10.71
CA ARG A 104 14.61 15.02 -10.84
C ARG A 104 13.59 15.09 -11.98
N LEU A 105 12.83 16.18 -12.08
CA LEU A 105 11.86 16.37 -13.16
C LEU A 105 12.55 16.40 -14.53
N ALA A 106 13.68 17.10 -14.63
CA ALA A 106 14.51 17.16 -15.83
C ALA A 106 15.05 15.77 -16.22
N ALA A 107 15.50 14.98 -15.24
CA ALA A 107 15.98 13.63 -15.48
C ALA A 107 14.84 12.67 -15.91
N ASN A 108 13.66 12.76 -15.28
CA ASN A 108 12.46 12.02 -15.70
C ASN A 108 12.06 12.39 -17.13
N TYR A 109 12.00 13.68 -17.46
CA TYR A 109 11.69 14.18 -18.78
C TYR A 109 12.65 13.62 -19.85
N ARG A 110 13.97 13.70 -19.61
CA ARG A 110 14.99 13.16 -20.52
C ARG A 110 14.89 11.65 -20.68
N ALA A 111 14.67 10.92 -19.58
CA ALA A 111 14.57 9.47 -19.60
C ALA A 111 13.36 9.00 -20.41
N TYR A 112 12.15 9.50 -20.09
CA TYR A 112 10.94 9.11 -20.80
C TYR A 112 10.94 9.52 -22.26
N SER A 113 11.52 10.68 -22.60
CA SER A 113 11.68 11.10 -24.00
C SER A 113 12.54 10.11 -24.79
N ARG A 114 13.66 9.64 -24.21
CA ARG A 114 14.53 8.64 -24.85
C ARG A 114 13.88 7.24 -24.90
N LEU A 115 13.25 6.81 -23.81
CA LEU A 115 12.55 5.52 -23.74
C LEU A 115 11.40 5.45 -24.76
N LEU A 116 10.66 6.54 -24.94
CA LEU A 116 9.60 6.65 -25.95
C LEU A 116 10.14 6.48 -27.38
N CYS A 117 11.30 7.04 -27.71
CA CYS A 117 11.94 6.83 -29.01
C CYS A 117 12.24 5.34 -29.27
N TYR A 118 12.77 4.63 -28.27
CA TYR A 118 13.06 3.20 -28.40
C TYR A 118 11.80 2.35 -28.50
N LEU A 119 10.76 2.66 -27.71
CA LEU A 119 9.49 1.95 -27.78
C LEU A 119 8.79 2.11 -29.13
N ARG A 120 8.88 3.29 -29.75
CA ARG A 120 8.35 3.51 -31.11
C ARG A 120 9.11 2.70 -32.17
N ALA A 121 10.43 2.56 -32.02
CA ALA A 121 11.22 1.70 -32.90
C ALA A 121 10.85 0.21 -32.75
N LEU A 122 10.52 -0.21 -31.52
CA LEU A 122 10.09 -1.55 -31.16
C LEU A 122 8.66 -1.86 -31.68
N ASP A 123 7.75 -0.88 -31.63
CA ASP A 123 6.40 -0.97 -32.22
C ASP A 123 6.44 -1.22 -33.74
N GLY A 124 7.33 -0.54 -34.46
CA GLY A 124 7.53 -0.74 -35.90
C GLY A 124 8.05 -2.13 -36.30
N GLN A 125 8.47 -2.96 -35.34
CA GLN A 125 9.12 -4.26 -35.56
C GLN A 125 8.38 -5.45 -34.92
N ALA A 126 7.28 -5.21 -34.21
CA ALA A 126 6.52 -6.26 -33.53
C ALA A 126 5.71 -7.11 -34.54
N GLY A 127 5.85 -8.44 -34.46
CA GLY A 127 5.33 -9.38 -35.46
C GLY A 127 3.81 -9.61 -35.45
N THR A 128 3.10 -9.24 -34.38
CA THR A 128 1.65 -9.45 -34.24
C THR A 128 0.87 -8.13 -34.14
N ALA A 129 -0.29 -8.05 -34.80
CA ALA A 129 -1.14 -6.85 -34.81
C ALA A 129 -1.61 -6.43 -33.41
N GLU A 130 -1.93 -7.39 -32.55
CA GLU A 130 -2.36 -7.15 -31.17
C GLU A 130 -1.25 -6.51 -30.31
N LEU A 131 -0.02 -7.03 -30.43
CA LEU A 131 1.12 -6.48 -29.71
C LEU A 131 1.46 -5.06 -30.19
N ARG A 132 1.37 -4.81 -31.50
CA ARG A 132 1.50 -3.46 -32.07
C ARG A 132 0.44 -2.51 -31.53
N HIS A 133 -0.82 -2.94 -31.48
CA HIS A 133 -1.89 -2.11 -30.91
C HIS A 133 -1.62 -1.73 -29.45
N ARG A 134 -1.21 -2.70 -28.61
CA ARG A 134 -0.88 -2.46 -27.20
C ARG A 134 0.36 -1.58 -27.02
N LEU A 135 1.40 -1.78 -27.83
CA LEU A 135 2.61 -0.96 -27.82
C LEU A 135 2.33 0.48 -28.28
N GLY A 136 1.54 0.66 -29.34
CA GLY A 136 1.11 1.96 -29.84
C GLY A 136 0.25 2.73 -28.82
N HIS A 137 -0.68 2.04 -28.16
CA HIS A 137 -1.47 2.61 -27.07
C HIS A 137 -0.56 3.06 -25.92
N PHE A 138 0.35 2.18 -25.49
CA PHE A 138 1.30 2.49 -24.42
C PHE A 138 2.22 3.67 -24.79
N CYS A 139 2.72 3.74 -26.02
CA CYS A 139 3.51 4.86 -26.53
C CYS A 139 2.75 6.19 -26.46
N SER A 140 1.46 6.19 -26.83
CA SER A 140 0.61 7.39 -26.74
C SER A 140 0.42 7.84 -25.29
N SER A 141 0.16 6.92 -24.36
CA SER A 141 0.07 7.24 -22.94
C SER A 141 1.40 7.73 -22.36
N LEU A 142 2.53 7.15 -22.79
CA LEU A 142 3.86 7.57 -22.35
C LEU A 142 4.23 8.96 -22.90
N GLN A 143 3.82 9.26 -24.14
CA GLN A 143 3.92 10.61 -24.70
C GLN A 143 3.10 11.62 -23.89
N GLY A 144 1.89 11.24 -23.49
CA GLY A 144 1.07 12.02 -22.56
C GLY A 144 1.82 12.33 -21.27
N LEU A 145 2.51 11.34 -20.69
CA LEU A 145 3.31 11.53 -19.48
C LEU A 145 4.46 12.52 -19.69
N VAL A 146 5.19 12.43 -20.81
CA VAL A 146 6.27 13.38 -21.13
C VAL A 146 5.73 14.81 -21.20
N LEU A 147 4.57 15.01 -21.82
CA LEU A 147 3.91 16.31 -21.91
C LEU A 147 3.40 16.80 -20.54
N SER A 148 2.86 15.91 -19.71
CA SER A 148 2.43 16.26 -18.34
C SER A 148 3.62 16.68 -17.47
N ILE A 149 4.76 15.99 -17.57
CA ILE A 149 5.99 16.38 -16.87
C ILE A 149 6.47 17.76 -17.33
N ALA A 150 6.43 18.03 -18.63
CA ALA A 150 6.76 19.35 -19.17
C ALA A 150 5.82 20.45 -18.63
N GLY A 151 4.52 20.16 -18.57
CA GLY A 151 3.52 21.04 -17.95
C GLY A 151 3.80 21.31 -16.47
N VAL A 152 4.16 20.28 -15.69
CA VAL A 152 4.56 20.42 -14.29
C VAL A 152 5.82 21.29 -14.17
N MET A 153 6.85 21.05 -14.98
CA MET A 153 8.07 21.86 -14.98
C MET A 153 7.75 23.34 -15.29
N SER A 154 6.93 23.60 -16.29
CA SER A 154 6.47 24.95 -16.64
C SER A 154 5.71 25.62 -15.49
N SER A 155 4.76 24.90 -14.87
CA SER A 155 3.95 25.42 -13.75
C SER A 155 4.77 25.74 -12.48
N LEU A 156 5.94 25.11 -12.34
CA LEU A 156 6.87 25.34 -11.23
C LEU A 156 8.00 26.32 -11.58
N GLY A 157 7.97 26.92 -12.78
CA GLY A 157 8.98 27.87 -13.24
C GLY A 157 10.33 27.22 -13.58
N TYR A 158 10.36 25.90 -13.86
CA TYR A 158 11.58 25.18 -14.21
C TYR A 158 11.82 25.18 -15.72
N PRO A 159 13.06 25.45 -16.18
CA PRO A 159 13.36 25.41 -17.61
C PRO A 159 13.29 23.98 -18.14
N LEU A 160 12.64 23.81 -19.29
CA LEU A 160 12.62 22.53 -19.99
C LEU A 160 14.04 22.17 -20.45
N PRO A 161 14.51 20.93 -20.19
CA PRO A 161 15.79 20.49 -20.71
C PRO A 161 15.75 20.49 -22.23
N VAL A 162 16.83 20.95 -22.88
CA VAL A 162 17.00 20.80 -24.33
C VAL A 162 16.78 19.32 -24.68
N GLY A 163 15.81 19.05 -25.55
CA GLY A 163 15.40 17.70 -25.91
C GLY A 163 16.60 16.88 -26.43
N PRO A 164 16.60 15.55 -26.24
CA PRO A 164 17.65 14.74 -26.85
C PRO A 164 17.62 14.96 -28.36
N THR A 165 18.75 15.36 -28.95
CA THR A 165 18.99 15.12 -30.37
C THR A 165 18.71 13.63 -30.58
N GLY A 166 17.78 13.33 -31.49
CA GLY A 166 17.40 11.95 -31.77
C GLY A 166 18.65 11.11 -32.06
N PRO A 167 18.61 9.78 -31.84
CA PRO A 167 19.72 8.94 -32.25
C PRO A 167 20.04 9.23 -33.72
N SER A 168 21.28 9.60 -34.02
CA SER A 168 21.82 9.54 -35.36
C SER A 168 21.83 8.07 -35.76
N VAL A 169 20.71 7.60 -36.30
CA VAL A 169 20.63 6.29 -36.92
C VAL A 169 21.58 6.35 -38.13
N PRO A 170 22.69 5.58 -38.16
CA PRO A 170 23.44 5.42 -39.40
C PRO A 170 22.49 4.78 -40.42
N PRO A 171 22.40 5.28 -41.66
CA PRO A 171 21.61 4.61 -42.67
C PRO A 171 22.23 3.25 -42.93
N GLY A 172 21.43 2.19 -42.76
CA GLY A 172 21.79 0.85 -43.20
C GLY A 172 22.46 -0.01 -42.13
N THR A 173 21.64 -0.76 -41.40
CA THR A 173 21.86 -2.21 -41.32
C THR A 173 20.53 -2.86 -40.97
N SER A 174 19.92 -3.51 -41.96
CA SER A 174 18.87 -4.50 -41.76
C SER A 174 19.46 -5.61 -40.88
N ALA A 175 19.35 -5.45 -39.56
CA ALA A 175 19.70 -6.51 -38.63
C ALA A 175 18.57 -7.53 -38.63
N ALA A 176 18.90 -8.78 -39.00
CA ALA A 176 17.95 -9.85 -39.19
C ALA A 176 17.02 -10.04 -37.97
N PRO A 177 15.79 -10.55 -38.14
CA PRO A 177 14.75 -10.60 -37.11
C PRO A 177 15.05 -11.46 -35.87
N ASN A 178 16.21 -12.13 -35.81
CA ASN A 178 16.62 -13.09 -34.78
C ASN A 178 17.95 -12.75 -34.09
N ASP A 179 18.27 -11.46 -33.92
CA ASP A 179 19.46 -11.07 -33.17
C ASP A 179 19.17 -11.14 -31.65
N PHE A 180 19.70 -12.16 -30.97
CA PHE A 180 19.55 -12.35 -29.52
C PHE A 180 19.93 -11.10 -28.71
N LEU A 181 20.93 -10.35 -29.19
CA LEU A 181 21.37 -9.09 -28.56
C LEU A 181 20.29 -8.01 -28.60
N LYS A 182 19.50 -7.97 -29.67
CA LYS A 182 18.37 -7.05 -29.78
C LYS A 182 17.24 -7.43 -28.83
N LYS A 183 16.90 -8.73 -28.73
CA LYS A 183 15.92 -9.21 -27.75
C LYS A 183 16.34 -8.88 -26.30
N MET A 184 17.64 -8.92 -26.03
CA MET A 184 18.21 -8.52 -24.75
C MET A 184 18.14 -7.01 -24.50
N ASP A 185 18.34 -6.18 -25.54
CA ASP A 185 18.12 -4.73 -25.46
C ASP A 185 16.64 -4.43 -25.14
N ASP A 186 15.71 -5.11 -25.80
CA ASP A 186 14.26 -4.97 -25.57
C ASP A 186 13.86 -5.42 -24.15
N PHE A 187 14.43 -6.52 -23.66
CA PHE A 187 14.25 -7.00 -22.28
C PHE A 187 14.67 -5.93 -21.26
N TRP A 188 15.85 -5.34 -21.43
CA TRP A 188 16.36 -4.31 -20.54
C TRP A 188 15.58 -2.99 -20.66
N LEU A 189 15.10 -2.64 -21.85
CA LEU A 189 14.24 -1.48 -22.08
C LEU A 189 12.98 -1.56 -21.20
N LEU A 190 12.28 -2.70 -21.21
CA LEU A 190 11.06 -2.91 -20.42
C LEU A 190 11.34 -2.88 -18.91
N LYS A 191 12.45 -3.47 -18.45
CA LYS A 191 12.86 -3.45 -17.03
C LYS A 191 13.25 -2.06 -16.54
N GLU A 192 13.99 -1.30 -17.34
CA GLU A 192 14.36 0.08 -17.00
C GLU A 192 13.14 0.98 -16.99
N LEU A 193 12.25 0.85 -17.96
CA LEU A 193 10.99 1.59 -18.00
C LEU A 193 10.12 1.30 -16.76
N GLN A 194 10.03 0.05 -16.33
CA GLN A 194 9.34 -0.32 -15.08
C GLN A 194 9.97 0.39 -13.86
N THR A 195 11.30 0.41 -13.81
CA THR A 195 12.05 1.04 -12.70
C THR A 195 11.87 2.56 -12.71
N TRP A 196 11.90 3.19 -13.89
CA TRP A 196 11.61 4.62 -14.06
C TRP A 196 10.19 4.97 -13.61
N LEU A 197 9.16 4.24 -14.07
CA LEU A 197 7.76 4.50 -13.69
C LEU A 197 7.56 4.42 -12.17
N TRP A 198 8.11 3.39 -11.53
CA TRP A 198 8.04 3.24 -10.08
C TRP A 198 8.76 4.38 -9.34
N ARG A 199 9.93 4.79 -9.82
CA ARG A 199 10.71 5.91 -9.25
C ARG A 199 9.99 7.24 -9.42
N SER A 200 9.52 7.56 -10.62
CA SER A 200 8.85 8.83 -10.90
C SER A 200 7.54 8.96 -10.12
N ALA A 201 6.79 7.87 -9.92
CA ALA A 201 5.59 7.90 -9.08
C ALA A 201 5.92 8.34 -7.64
N LYS A 202 7.05 7.90 -7.07
CA LYS A 202 7.53 8.37 -5.76
C LYS A 202 7.92 9.85 -5.78
N ASP A 203 8.60 10.29 -6.84
CA ASP A 203 9.04 11.68 -6.99
C ASP A 203 7.84 12.64 -7.13
N PHE A 204 6.81 12.29 -7.91
CA PHE A 204 5.59 13.10 -8.02
C PHE A 204 4.81 13.14 -6.71
N ASN A 205 4.73 12.01 -5.98
CA ASN A 205 4.12 11.99 -4.67
C ASN A 205 4.86 12.90 -3.68
N ARG A 206 6.20 12.93 -3.74
CA ARG A 206 7.02 13.87 -2.95
C ARG A 206 6.76 15.32 -3.35
N LEU A 207 6.65 15.61 -4.64
CA LEU A 207 6.40 16.96 -5.16
C LEU A 207 4.99 17.47 -4.80
N LYS A 208 3.99 16.59 -4.87
CA LYS A 208 2.60 16.85 -4.44
C LYS A 208 2.53 17.35 -2.99
N LYS A 209 3.34 16.79 -2.09
CA LYS A 209 3.36 17.21 -0.68
C LYS A 209 3.95 18.61 -0.47
N LYS A 210 4.80 19.09 -1.38
CA LYS A 210 5.45 20.40 -1.28
C LYS A 210 4.64 21.53 -1.91
N VAL A 211 3.78 21.21 -2.88
CA VAL A 211 2.95 22.18 -3.59
C VAL A 211 1.54 22.14 -2.99
N PRO A 212 1.12 23.16 -2.22
CA PRO A 212 -0.22 23.17 -1.63
C PRO A 212 -1.29 23.15 -2.73
N PRO A 213 -2.44 22.49 -2.51
CA PRO A 213 -3.57 22.63 -3.43
C PRO A 213 -4.01 24.10 -3.47
N ALA A 214 -4.36 24.60 -4.65
CA ALA A 214 -4.87 25.96 -4.81
C ALA A 214 -6.12 26.12 -3.93
N VAL A 215 -6.00 26.85 -2.82
CA VAL A 215 -7.13 27.17 -1.95
C VAL A 215 -7.88 28.32 -2.63
N VAL A 216 -9.07 28.02 -3.16
CA VAL A 216 -10.07 29.04 -3.44
C VAL A 216 -10.52 29.60 -2.09
N THR A 217 -9.95 30.72 -1.67
CA THR A 217 -10.39 31.43 -0.46
C THR A 217 -11.73 32.11 -0.72
N LEU A 218 -12.84 31.43 -0.41
CA LEU A 218 -14.11 32.10 -0.13
C LEU A 218 -14.09 32.59 1.32
N ARG A 219 -13.93 33.90 1.49
CA ARG A 219 -13.93 34.58 2.79
C ARG A 219 -15.37 34.85 3.20
N LEU A 220 -15.93 34.03 4.09
CA LEU A 220 -17.21 34.28 4.76
C LEU A 220 -16.94 34.95 6.11
N GLU A 221 -17.32 36.22 6.23
CA GLU A 221 -17.31 36.96 7.50
C GLU A 221 -18.47 36.49 8.38
N ALA A 222 -18.15 35.87 9.53
CA ALA A 222 -19.11 35.60 10.59
C ALA A 222 -19.14 36.78 11.57
N ARG A 223 -20.26 37.50 11.60
CA ARG A 223 -20.57 38.48 12.66
C ARG A 223 -21.05 37.72 13.90
N GLY A 224 -20.40 38.00 15.03
CA GLY A 224 -20.68 37.37 16.30
C GLY A 224 -21.96 37.86 16.99
N LEU A 225 -22.41 37.07 17.95
CA LEU A 225 -23.29 37.48 19.05
C LEU A 225 -22.97 36.62 20.28
N THR A 226 -22.79 37.31 21.40
CA THR A 226 -22.39 36.86 22.74
C THR A 226 -23.59 36.64 23.67
N SER A 227 -23.58 35.60 24.51
CA SER A 227 -23.75 35.63 25.99
C SER A 227 -23.89 34.18 26.54
N VAL A 228 -23.03 33.71 27.46
CA VAL A 228 -23.17 33.64 28.95
C VAL A 228 -24.45 32.90 29.39
N THR A 229 -24.39 31.76 30.10
CA THR A 229 -24.33 31.67 31.58
C THR A 229 -24.00 30.23 32.05
N ALA A 230 -23.35 30.10 33.21
CA ALA A 230 -22.93 28.87 33.89
C ALA A 230 -24.01 28.24 34.81
N CYS A 231 -23.86 26.95 35.17
CA CYS A 231 -23.85 26.43 36.56
C CYS A 231 -23.85 24.88 36.69
N HIS A 232 -22.83 24.38 37.42
CA HIS A 232 -22.78 23.36 38.48
C HIS A 232 -23.38 21.92 38.37
N THR A 233 -22.44 20.95 38.43
CA THR A 233 -22.28 19.76 39.33
C THR A 233 -23.48 19.03 39.95
N GLU A 234 -23.53 17.68 39.83
CA GLU A 234 -23.21 16.74 40.95
C GLU A 234 -23.26 15.24 40.58
N ALA A 235 -22.61 14.43 41.42
CA ALA A 235 -22.32 13.01 41.33
C ALA A 235 -23.44 12.10 41.89
N GLY A 236 -23.41 10.81 41.54
CA GLY A 236 -24.20 9.76 42.21
C GLY A 236 -23.82 8.34 41.78
N THR A 237 -23.26 7.57 42.72
CA THR A 237 -22.82 6.18 42.58
C THR A 237 -23.82 5.15 43.14
N CYS A 238 -23.76 3.93 42.57
CA CYS A 238 -23.91 2.60 43.21
C CYS A 238 -25.32 1.96 43.32
N TRP A 239 -25.54 0.74 42.80
CA TRP A 239 -25.23 -0.58 43.42
C TRP A 239 -25.67 -1.76 42.53
N CYS A 240 -24.97 -2.89 42.72
CA CYS A 240 -25.13 -4.19 42.05
C CYS A 240 -26.50 -4.86 42.26
N HIS A 241 -26.94 -5.64 41.27
CA HIS A 241 -27.64 -6.91 41.54
C HIS A 241 -27.22 -7.99 40.53
N ARG A 242 -26.66 -9.07 41.10
CA ARG A 242 -26.28 -10.32 40.43
C ARG A 242 -27.55 -11.17 40.30
N LEU A 243 -28.04 -11.39 39.08
CA LEU A 243 -29.06 -12.40 38.78
C LEU A 243 -28.45 -13.47 37.88
N LEU A 244 -28.36 -14.67 38.42
CA LEU A 244 -28.15 -15.92 37.70
C LEU A 244 -29.29 -16.07 36.68
N GLN A 245 -28.99 -15.92 35.39
CA GLN A 245 -29.89 -16.30 34.31
C GLN A 245 -29.33 -17.51 33.59
N THR A 246 -30.16 -18.55 33.55
CA THR A 246 -30.08 -19.73 32.68
C THR A 246 -29.81 -19.31 31.22
N PRO A 247 -29.19 -20.18 30.41
CA PRO A 247 -28.81 -19.82 29.04
C PRO A 247 -30.07 -19.66 28.18
N LYS A 248 -30.55 -18.41 28.06
CA LYS A 248 -31.45 -18.03 26.98
C LYS A 248 -30.70 -18.29 25.67
N LEU A 249 -31.24 -19.15 24.82
CA LEU A 249 -30.82 -19.24 23.42
C LEU A 249 -30.90 -17.83 22.83
N ARG A 250 -29.72 -17.27 22.55
CA ARG A 250 -29.53 -15.92 22.03
C ARG A 250 -29.88 -15.97 20.53
N PRO A 251 -30.57 -14.96 19.97
CA PRO A 251 -30.89 -14.97 18.55
C PRO A 251 -29.60 -15.08 17.72
N PRO A 252 -29.61 -15.85 16.62
CA PRO A 252 -28.46 -15.95 15.71
C PRO A 252 -28.10 -14.55 15.20
N GLY A 253 -26.81 -14.18 15.30
CA GLY A 253 -26.28 -12.91 14.78
C GLY A 253 -25.94 -11.82 15.80
N THR A 254 -25.77 -12.11 17.10
CA THR A 254 -25.28 -11.11 18.06
C THR A 254 -23.78 -11.27 18.31
N MET A 255 -22.96 -10.36 17.76
CA MET A 255 -21.52 -10.26 18.07
C MET A 255 -21.28 -10.06 19.57
N LEU A 256 -20.27 -10.75 20.12
CA LEU A 256 -19.80 -10.62 21.49
C LEU A 256 -18.38 -10.08 21.52
N ILE A 257 -18.14 -9.07 22.36
CA ILE A 257 -16.78 -8.60 22.66
C ILE A 257 -16.29 -9.31 23.93
N LEU A 258 -15.19 -10.06 23.83
CA LEU A 258 -14.60 -10.74 24.98
C LEU A 258 -13.75 -9.76 25.79
N THR A 259 -14.23 -9.40 26.97
CA THR A 259 -13.53 -8.47 27.89
C THR A 259 -12.97 -9.17 29.13
N CYS A 260 -13.45 -10.38 29.44
CA CYS A 260 -13.03 -11.12 30.63
C CYS A 260 -11.63 -11.73 30.43
N PRO A 261 -10.66 -11.49 31.32
CA PRO A 261 -9.31 -12.06 31.21
C PRO A 261 -9.30 -13.60 31.13
N ALA A 262 -10.16 -14.28 31.89
CA ALA A 262 -10.25 -15.74 31.84
C ALA A 262 -10.76 -16.26 30.49
N GLN A 263 -11.66 -15.51 29.83
CA GLN A 263 -12.14 -15.85 28.50
C GLN A 263 -11.04 -15.65 27.45
N LEU A 264 -10.31 -14.54 27.52
CA LEU A 264 -9.20 -14.24 26.60
C LEU A 264 -8.03 -15.23 26.76
N GLN A 265 -7.72 -15.65 27.99
CA GLN A 265 -6.74 -16.71 28.25
C GLN A 265 -7.20 -18.06 27.68
N ARG A 266 -8.48 -18.40 27.86
CA ARG A 266 -9.06 -19.62 27.28
C ARG A 266 -9.04 -19.58 25.76
N LEU A 267 -9.35 -18.43 25.15
CA LEU A 267 -9.27 -18.24 23.70
C LEU A 267 -7.84 -18.42 23.20
N GLU A 268 -6.84 -17.82 23.87
CA GLU A 268 -5.43 -18.02 23.50
C GLU A 268 -5.06 -19.51 23.48
N ALA A 269 -5.44 -20.27 24.52
CA ALA A 269 -5.18 -21.69 24.60
C ALA A 269 -5.87 -22.49 23.49
N ILE A 270 -7.10 -22.12 23.12
CA ILE A 270 -7.83 -22.72 21.99
C ILE A 270 -7.12 -22.41 20.67
N LEU A 271 -6.78 -21.14 20.41
CA LEU A 271 -6.13 -20.72 19.17
C LEU A 271 -4.75 -21.38 18.99
N ARG A 272 -3.98 -21.56 20.07
CA ARG A 272 -2.70 -22.29 20.03
C ARG A 272 -2.84 -23.74 19.53
N ARG A 273 -3.94 -24.42 19.85
CA ARG A 273 -4.20 -25.81 19.41
C ARG A 273 -4.62 -25.90 17.94
N SER A 274 -5.03 -24.78 17.34
CA SER A 274 -5.49 -24.69 15.95
C SER A 274 -4.46 -24.01 15.03
N LEU A 275 -3.21 -23.91 15.46
CA LEU A 275 -2.11 -23.47 14.61
C LEU A 275 -1.94 -24.43 13.42
N PRO A 276 -1.50 -23.92 12.24
CA PRO A 276 -1.00 -22.58 12.00
C PRO A 276 -2.06 -21.55 11.55
N LEU A 277 -3.30 -21.96 11.28
CA LEU A 277 -4.32 -21.09 10.67
C LEU A 277 -4.72 -19.90 11.56
N THR A 278 -4.54 -20.02 12.87
CA THR A 278 -4.86 -18.99 13.85
C THR A 278 -3.76 -17.96 14.09
N LEU A 279 -2.60 -18.07 13.43
CA LEU A 279 -1.39 -17.29 13.76
C LEU A 279 -1.63 -15.77 13.94
N PRO A 280 -2.27 -15.04 13.00
CA PRO A 280 -2.52 -13.61 13.16
C PRO A 280 -3.42 -13.28 14.36
N VAL A 281 -4.53 -14.01 14.51
CA VAL A 281 -5.49 -13.82 15.62
C VAL A 281 -4.85 -14.16 16.96
N LEU A 282 -4.10 -15.27 17.03
CA LEU A 282 -3.39 -15.69 18.22
C LEU A 282 -2.43 -14.59 18.69
N GLY A 283 -1.62 -14.03 17.79
CA GLY A 283 -0.66 -13.00 18.16
C GLY A 283 -1.31 -11.71 18.66
N ALA A 284 -2.45 -11.30 18.08
CA ALA A 284 -3.26 -10.20 18.62
C ALA A 284 -3.81 -10.54 20.02
N VAL A 285 -4.43 -11.71 20.22
CA VAL A 285 -4.95 -12.13 21.53
C VAL A 285 -3.83 -12.20 22.57
N MET A 286 -2.64 -12.66 22.20
CA MET A 286 -1.47 -12.66 23.09
C MET A 286 -1.07 -11.23 23.50
N ASN A 287 -1.09 -10.27 22.58
CA ASN A 287 -0.82 -8.86 22.90
C ASN A 287 -1.93 -8.26 23.80
N ILE A 288 -3.19 -8.61 23.56
CA ILE A 288 -4.32 -8.19 24.40
C ILE A 288 -4.16 -8.75 25.83
N ASN A 289 -3.85 -10.04 25.98
CA ASN A 289 -3.59 -10.68 27.28
C ASN A 289 -2.37 -10.10 28.01
N ARG A 290 -1.50 -9.36 27.30
CA ARG A 290 -0.23 -8.82 27.82
C ARG A 290 -0.23 -7.30 27.83
N GLY A 291 -1.33 -6.72 28.32
CA GLY A 291 -1.46 -5.29 28.55
C GLY A 291 -2.06 -4.50 27.39
N ASN A 292 -2.36 -5.15 26.27
CA ASN A 292 -3.09 -4.57 25.14
C ASN A 292 -2.55 -3.20 24.65
N PRO A 293 -1.27 -3.10 24.27
CA PRO A 293 -0.61 -1.82 24.03
C PRO A 293 -1.21 -0.98 22.89
N ALA A 294 -1.94 -1.61 21.95
CA ALA A 294 -2.54 -0.96 20.79
C ALA A 294 -4.07 -0.90 20.85
N GLU A 295 -4.68 -1.14 22.02
CA GLU A 295 -6.13 -1.04 22.21
C GLU A 295 -6.92 -1.87 21.19
N PHE A 296 -6.64 -3.18 21.15
CA PHE A 296 -7.42 -4.14 20.37
C PHE A 296 -8.48 -4.81 21.23
N GLU A 297 -9.52 -5.30 20.58
CA GLU A 297 -10.56 -6.13 21.16
C GLU A 297 -10.80 -7.38 20.32
N VAL A 298 -11.45 -8.36 20.95
CA VAL A 298 -11.81 -9.63 20.32
C VAL A 298 -13.32 -9.70 20.16
N ALA A 299 -13.79 -9.78 18.93
CA ALA A 299 -15.16 -10.05 18.57
C ALA A 299 -15.34 -11.53 18.19
N VAL A 300 -16.38 -12.18 18.71
CA VAL A 300 -16.79 -13.55 18.36
C VAL A 300 -18.28 -13.61 18.06
N ASP A 301 -18.70 -14.59 17.26
CA ASP A 301 -20.13 -14.85 17.00
C ASP A 301 -20.83 -15.46 18.22
N SER A 302 -20.13 -16.30 18.98
CA SER A 302 -20.66 -17.03 20.12
C SER A 302 -19.54 -17.40 21.11
N TRP A 303 -19.89 -17.74 22.35
CA TRP A 303 -18.92 -18.12 23.38
C TRP A 303 -19.54 -19.16 24.34
N PRO A 304 -18.81 -20.21 24.76
CA PRO A 304 -17.39 -20.50 24.49
C PRO A 304 -17.10 -21.17 23.14
N ASP A 305 -18.11 -21.74 22.50
CA ASP A 305 -17.96 -22.53 21.27
C ASP A 305 -18.13 -21.66 20.02
N PHE A 306 -17.23 -20.70 19.84
CA PHE A 306 -17.25 -19.77 18.71
C PHE A 306 -17.10 -20.49 17.36
N GLY A 307 -17.86 -20.01 16.36
CA GLY A 307 -17.71 -20.35 14.95
C GLY A 307 -16.74 -19.42 14.21
N ALA A 308 -16.59 -18.18 14.65
CA ALA A 308 -15.67 -17.19 14.08
C ALA A 308 -15.13 -16.22 15.15
N VAL A 309 -13.91 -15.73 14.91
CA VAL A 309 -13.25 -14.75 15.75
C VAL A 309 -12.56 -13.69 14.88
N LEU A 310 -12.71 -12.44 15.30
CA LEU A 310 -12.11 -11.27 14.68
C LEU A 310 -11.40 -10.44 15.75
N THR A 311 -10.14 -10.09 15.52
CA THR A 311 -9.44 -9.09 16.34
C THR A 311 -9.37 -7.78 15.59
N ARG A 312 -9.71 -6.66 16.25
CA ARG A 312 -9.77 -5.32 15.67
C ARG A 312 -9.41 -4.26 16.71
N HIS A 313 -9.14 -3.02 16.30
CA HIS A 313 -9.03 -1.90 17.23
C HIS A 313 -10.34 -1.65 17.98
N SER A 314 -10.26 -1.33 19.27
CA SER A 314 -11.38 -0.83 20.06
C SER A 314 -11.56 0.66 19.76
N GLY A 315 -12.73 1.05 19.26
CA GLY A 315 -13.06 2.45 18.99
C GLY A 315 -12.82 2.89 17.54
N LYS A 316 -12.81 4.21 17.33
CA LYS A 316 -12.70 4.81 15.99
C LYS A 316 -11.25 4.94 15.55
N VAL A 317 -10.92 4.35 14.40
CA VAL A 317 -9.66 4.55 13.69
C VAL A 317 -9.76 5.83 12.83
N PRO A 318 -8.66 6.56 12.56
CA PRO A 318 -8.71 7.70 11.65
C PRO A 318 -9.31 7.34 10.28
N VAL A 319 -10.13 8.26 9.75
CA VAL A 319 -10.80 8.11 8.45
C VAL A 319 -9.76 7.92 7.34
N ASP A 320 -10.05 7.00 6.42
CA ASP A 320 -9.19 6.62 5.28
C ASP A 320 -7.78 6.10 5.63
N ASP A 321 -7.52 5.69 6.88
CA ASP A 321 -6.23 5.12 7.28
C ASP A 321 -6.25 3.59 7.33
N CYS A 322 -6.02 2.96 6.18
CA CYS A 322 -5.93 1.51 6.08
C CYS A 322 -4.70 0.92 6.81
N TYR A 323 -3.67 1.72 7.13
CA TYR A 323 -2.50 1.21 7.87
C TYR A 323 -2.85 0.92 9.33
N ARG A 324 -3.75 1.72 9.91
CA ARG A 324 -4.18 1.55 11.31
C ARG A 324 -5.44 0.71 11.42
N SER A 325 -6.25 0.64 10.36
CA SER A 325 -7.45 -0.20 10.34
C SER A 325 -7.16 -1.61 9.83
N MET A 326 -6.40 -2.39 10.61
CA MET A 326 -6.11 -3.80 10.32
C MET A 326 -6.84 -4.72 11.29
N GLN A 327 -7.50 -5.73 10.75
CA GLN A 327 -8.17 -6.80 11.49
C GLN A 327 -7.57 -8.14 11.12
N ALA A 328 -7.61 -9.10 12.05
CA ALA A 328 -7.28 -10.49 11.77
C ALA A 328 -8.46 -11.39 12.07
N ALA A 329 -8.70 -12.37 11.18
CA ALA A 329 -9.84 -13.27 11.25
C ALA A 329 -9.42 -14.74 11.27
N PHE A 330 -10.18 -15.55 12.00
CA PHE A 330 -10.14 -17.00 11.96
C PHE A 330 -11.56 -17.54 12.11
N TYR A 331 -11.90 -18.59 11.39
CA TYR A 331 -13.22 -19.21 11.47
C TYR A 331 -13.14 -20.74 11.43
N ARG A 332 -14.09 -21.37 12.12
CA ARG A 332 -14.41 -22.80 12.04
C ARG A 332 -15.61 -23.04 11.14
N ASP A 333 -16.54 -22.08 11.11
CA ASP A 333 -17.71 -22.08 10.25
C ASP A 333 -17.75 -20.79 9.41
N VAL A 334 -17.80 -20.95 8.09
CA VAL A 334 -17.78 -19.80 7.16
C VAL A 334 -19.10 -19.00 7.22
N GLY A 335 -20.21 -19.64 7.57
CA GLY A 335 -21.50 -18.99 7.78
C GLY A 335 -21.48 -18.08 9.00
N ALA A 336 -20.95 -18.56 10.12
CA ALA A 336 -20.73 -17.79 11.34
C ALA A 336 -19.78 -16.61 11.11
N TYR A 337 -18.73 -16.81 10.31
CA TYR A 337 -17.83 -15.74 9.91
C TYR A 337 -18.55 -14.64 9.11
N ARG A 338 -19.33 -15.02 8.09
CA ARG A 338 -20.15 -14.07 7.33
C ARG A 338 -21.12 -13.31 8.24
N ALA A 339 -21.88 -14.03 9.07
CA ALA A 339 -22.84 -13.41 9.98
C ALA A 339 -22.18 -12.46 10.98
N LEU A 340 -20.98 -12.79 11.47
CA LEU A 340 -20.19 -11.92 12.33
C LEU A 340 -19.83 -10.61 11.60
N LEU A 341 -19.31 -10.69 10.37
CA LEU A 341 -18.95 -9.50 9.59
C LEU A 341 -20.15 -8.62 9.20
N GLU A 342 -21.31 -9.24 8.97
CA GLU A 342 -22.58 -8.55 8.67
C GLU A 342 -23.22 -7.90 9.91
N THR A 343 -22.77 -8.26 11.12
CA THR A 343 -23.27 -7.65 12.36
C THR A 343 -23.01 -6.15 12.35
N PRO A 344 -24.04 -5.29 12.58
CA PRO A 344 -23.86 -3.84 12.62
C PRO A 344 -22.76 -3.41 13.59
N GLY A 345 -21.85 -2.59 13.10
CA GLY A 345 -20.71 -2.10 13.89
C GLY A 345 -19.57 -3.11 14.08
N CYS A 346 -19.58 -4.29 13.44
CA CYS A 346 -18.45 -5.24 13.48
C CYS A 346 -17.23 -4.78 12.66
N LEU A 347 -17.46 -4.07 11.56
CA LEU A 347 -16.40 -3.50 10.72
C LEU A 347 -16.76 -2.08 10.29
N PRO A 348 -15.76 -1.19 10.10
CA PRO A 348 -15.98 0.19 9.69
C PRO A 348 -16.17 0.24 8.16
N TRP A 349 -17.33 -0.23 7.66
CA TRP A 349 -17.64 -0.31 6.22
C TRP A 349 -17.64 1.05 5.49
N ASP A 350 -17.68 2.16 6.23
CA ASP A 350 -17.57 3.53 5.76
C ASP A 350 -16.12 4.04 5.65
N ASN A 351 -15.13 3.24 6.07
CA ASN A 351 -13.71 3.59 6.06
C ASN A 351 -12.87 2.51 5.36
N ALA A 352 -11.64 2.86 4.98
CA ALA A 352 -10.70 1.88 4.43
C ALA A 352 -10.12 0.96 5.52
N PHE A 353 -10.15 -0.37 5.33
CA PHE A 353 -9.63 -1.35 6.29
C PHE A 353 -9.14 -2.66 5.64
N TYR A 354 -8.30 -3.41 6.36
CA TYR A 354 -7.79 -4.71 5.95
C TYR A 354 -8.30 -5.85 6.82
N ILE A 355 -8.86 -6.89 6.20
CA ILE A 355 -8.99 -8.19 6.87
C ILE A 355 -7.81 -9.07 6.46
N ILE A 356 -7.12 -9.62 7.46
CA ILE A 356 -5.98 -10.52 7.29
C ILE A 356 -6.35 -11.91 7.78
N GLY A 357 -6.13 -12.93 6.96
CA GLY A 357 -6.35 -14.31 7.36
C GLY A 357 -5.75 -15.34 6.41
N LEU A 358 -5.61 -16.56 6.92
CA LEU A 358 -4.95 -17.69 6.25
C LEU A 358 -5.94 -18.64 5.54
N GLN A 359 -7.24 -18.36 5.62
CA GLN A 359 -8.29 -19.25 5.12
C GLN A 359 -8.94 -18.65 3.86
N ASP A 360 -9.18 -19.50 2.86
CA ASP A 360 -9.68 -19.07 1.54
C ASP A 360 -11.07 -18.41 1.58
N GLY A 361 -11.87 -18.66 2.62
CA GLY A 361 -13.16 -17.98 2.81
C GLY A 361 -13.03 -16.50 3.16
N VAL A 362 -11.86 -16.03 3.61
CA VAL A 362 -11.62 -14.61 3.91
C VAL A 362 -11.86 -13.73 2.68
N PRO A 363 -11.15 -13.92 1.54
CA PRO A 363 -11.41 -13.13 0.34
C PRO A 363 -12.82 -13.33 -0.22
N THR A 364 -13.35 -14.56 -0.27
CA THR A 364 -14.67 -14.83 -0.84
C THR A 364 -15.79 -14.10 -0.09
N VAL A 365 -15.85 -14.25 1.24
CA VAL A 365 -16.88 -13.57 2.05
C VAL A 365 -16.73 -12.06 2.00
N SER A 366 -15.49 -11.56 2.00
CA SER A 366 -15.20 -10.12 1.86
C SER A 366 -15.72 -9.56 0.53
N GLN A 367 -15.46 -10.24 -0.60
CA GLN A 367 -15.92 -9.82 -1.91
C GLN A 367 -17.45 -9.81 -1.99
N ASP A 368 -18.11 -10.84 -1.46
CA ASP A 368 -19.57 -10.93 -1.47
C ASP A 368 -20.22 -9.79 -0.67
N ILE A 369 -19.77 -9.59 0.59
CA ILE A 369 -20.33 -8.52 1.43
C ILE A 369 -20.03 -7.15 0.82
N ALA A 370 -18.80 -6.91 0.35
CA ALA A 370 -18.44 -5.65 -0.27
C ALA A 370 -19.23 -5.38 -1.55
N GLY A 371 -19.49 -6.41 -2.37
CA GLY A 371 -20.32 -6.32 -3.57
C GLY A 371 -21.74 -5.85 -3.27
N THR A 372 -22.36 -6.37 -2.21
CA THR A 372 -23.69 -5.90 -1.77
C THR A 372 -23.69 -4.46 -1.23
N LYS A 373 -22.53 -3.97 -0.75
CA LYS A 373 -22.33 -2.62 -0.23
C LYS A 373 -21.80 -1.62 -1.27
N GLY A 374 -21.48 -2.06 -2.49
CA GLY A 374 -20.85 -1.22 -3.51
C GLY A 374 -19.42 -0.76 -3.15
N ILE A 375 -18.68 -1.55 -2.37
CA ILE A 375 -17.32 -1.23 -1.91
C ILE A 375 -16.30 -1.99 -2.76
N GLU A 376 -15.22 -1.33 -3.18
CA GLU A 376 -14.13 -2.00 -3.88
C GLU A 376 -13.25 -2.82 -2.93
N VAL A 377 -12.85 -4.00 -3.39
CA VAL A 377 -11.96 -4.90 -2.66
C VAL A 377 -10.68 -5.16 -3.46
N ALA A 378 -9.52 -4.97 -2.83
CA ALA A 378 -8.23 -5.35 -3.37
C ALA A 378 -7.58 -6.45 -2.53
N ILE A 379 -7.22 -7.56 -3.17
CA ILE A 379 -6.64 -8.73 -2.51
C ILE A 379 -5.13 -8.78 -2.79
N SER A 380 -4.33 -8.82 -1.73
CA SER A 380 -2.89 -9.08 -1.80
C SER A 380 -2.55 -10.40 -1.13
N ASN A 381 -1.88 -11.28 -1.87
CA ASN A 381 -1.45 -12.59 -1.38
C ASN A 381 0.02 -12.57 -0.98
N VAL A 382 0.31 -13.09 0.21
CA VAL A 382 1.68 -13.19 0.74
C VAL A 382 1.96 -14.60 1.26
N TYR A 383 3.23 -15.01 1.24
CA TYR A 383 3.64 -16.27 1.85
C TYR A 383 3.89 -16.07 3.34
N PHE A 384 3.31 -16.92 4.18
CA PHE A 384 3.62 -16.99 5.59
C PHE A 384 4.66 -18.05 5.88
N TYR A 385 5.56 -17.71 6.79
CA TYR A 385 6.64 -18.57 7.25
C TYR A 385 6.57 -18.69 8.78
N VAL A 386 6.67 -19.91 9.29
CA VAL A 386 6.68 -20.21 10.72
C VAL A 386 7.91 -21.03 11.07
N HIS A 387 8.54 -20.75 12.21
CA HIS A 387 9.64 -21.57 12.72
C HIS A 387 9.09 -22.60 13.73
N PRO A 388 9.18 -23.91 13.46
CA PRO A 388 8.52 -24.93 14.28
C PRO A 388 9.23 -25.20 15.61
N ASP A 389 10.56 -25.05 15.67
CA ASP A 389 11.36 -25.41 16.84
C ASP A 389 11.91 -24.16 17.56
N ARG A 390 11.87 -24.14 18.89
CA ARG A 390 12.43 -23.04 19.70
C ARG A 390 13.94 -23.07 19.80
N ASN A 391 14.57 -24.23 19.57
CA ASN A 391 15.98 -24.45 19.86
C ASN A 391 16.84 -24.69 18.61
N ALA A 392 16.25 -24.83 17.42
CA ALA A 392 16.99 -25.14 16.20
C ALA A 392 17.66 -23.92 15.52
N LEU A 393 17.46 -22.70 16.03
CA LEU A 393 18.03 -21.51 15.40
C LEU A 393 19.54 -21.41 15.64
N PRO A 394 20.36 -21.25 14.59
CA PRO A 394 21.81 -21.18 14.72
C PRO A 394 22.26 -19.92 15.46
N GLU A 395 23.48 -19.92 15.96
CA GLU A 395 24.07 -18.72 16.57
C GLU A 395 24.28 -17.63 15.50
N PRO A 396 23.82 -16.39 15.74
CA PRO A 396 24.03 -15.31 14.80
C PRO A 396 25.51 -14.96 14.72
N ARG A 397 26.06 -14.95 13.51
CA ARG A 397 27.42 -14.45 13.27
C ARG A 397 27.33 -12.97 12.93
N LEU A 398 27.87 -12.14 13.81
CA LEU A 398 27.96 -10.70 13.64
C LEU A 398 29.42 -10.30 13.45
N ASP A 399 29.63 -9.30 12.60
CA ASP A 399 30.89 -8.58 12.47
C ASP A 399 31.18 -7.87 13.81
N PRO A 400 32.43 -7.88 14.34
CA PRO A 400 32.78 -7.20 15.59
C PRO A 400 32.36 -5.72 15.65
N ASP A 401 32.26 -5.10 14.48
CA ASP A 401 31.90 -3.69 14.33
C ASP A 401 30.39 -3.43 14.34
N VAL A 402 29.58 -4.49 14.38
CA VAL A 402 28.12 -4.45 14.37
C VAL A 402 27.56 -4.75 15.75
N ARG A 403 26.69 -3.89 16.24
CA ARG A 403 26.04 -4.02 17.55
C ARG A 403 24.56 -4.31 17.41
N VAL A 404 24.02 -5.11 18.32
CA VAL A 404 22.57 -5.30 18.46
C VAL A 404 22.00 -4.13 19.25
N GLY A 405 20.95 -3.51 18.74
CA GLY A 405 20.26 -2.39 19.36
C GLY A 405 18.78 -2.36 19.03
N SER A 406 18.18 -1.17 19.18
CA SER A 406 16.77 -0.90 18.90
C SER A 406 16.62 0.34 18.03
N LEU A 407 15.49 0.42 17.34
CA LEU A 407 15.05 1.62 16.67
C LEU A 407 14.38 2.57 17.67
N SER A 408 14.48 3.87 17.42
CA SER A 408 13.83 4.93 18.19
C SER A 408 12.89 5.74 17.27
N PRO A 409 12.05 6.63 17.82
CA PRO A 409 11.22 7.52 17.01
C PRO A 409 11.99 8.36 15.98
N ALA A 410 13.28 8.64 16.22
CA ALA A 410 14.14 9.36 15.28
C ALA A 410 14.38 8.60 13.97
N HIS A 411 14.17 7.28 13.94
CA HIS A 411 14.36 6.46 12.74
C HIS A 411 13.09 6.27 11.91
N VAL A 412 11.94 6.81 12.33
CA VAL A 412 10.65 6.61 11.64
C VAL A 412 10.71 7.04 10.17
N ASP A 413 11.38 8.15 9.87
CA ASP A 413 11.50 8.65 8.50
C ASP A 413 12.31 7.68 7.62
N LEU A 414 13.40 7.12 8.16
CA LEU A 414 14.16 6.07 7.48
C LEU A 414 13.30 4.83 7.17
N LEU A 415 12.48 4.37 8.12
CA LEU A 415 11.58 3.23 7.90
C LEU A 415 10.54 3.57 6.83
N ASN A 416 9.94 4.76 6.90
CA ASN A 416 8.90 5.19 5.99
C ASN A 416 9.42 5.31 4.55
N GLU A 417 10.65 5.77 4.39
CA GLU A 417 11.32 5.95 3.10
C GLU A 417 11.80 4.65 2.47
N THR A 418 12.19 3.66 3.27
CA THR A 418 12.72 2.37 2.82
C THR A 418 11.63 1.33 2.58
N TRP A 419 10.45 1.50 3.17
CA TRP A 419 9.32 0.61 2.98
C TRP A 419 8.67 0.84 1.59
N PRO A 420 8.54 -0.21 0.73
CA PRO A 420 7.94 -0.04 -0.60
C PRO A 420 6.50 0.46 -0.61
N TYR A 421 5.76 0.22 0.48
CA TYR A 421 4.38 0.66 0.67
C TYR A 421 4.27 1.89 1.59
N GLY A 422 5.41 2.49 1.97
CA GLY A 422 5.48 3.70 2.78
C GLY A 422 5.61 4.98 1.93
N GLY A 423 6.19 6.01 2.54
CA GLY A 423 6.48 7.30 1.90
C GLY A 423 5.35 8.33 2.01
N ASN A 424 4.26 8.01 2.71
CA ASN A 424 3.19 8.95 3.02
C ASN A 424 3.11 9.23 4.54
N ASP A 425 2.26 10.18 4.93
CA ASP A 425 2.22 10.65 6.31
C ASP A 425 1.44 9.67 7.21
N ARG A 426 0.46 8.95 6.64
CA ARG A 426 -0.26 7.87 7.33
C ARG A 426 0.66 6.70 7.63
N SER A 427 1.45 6.26 6.65
CA SER A 427 2.46 5.22 6.85
C SER A 427 3.54 5.63 7.85
N ARG A 428 3.91 6.91 7.88
CA ARG A 428 4.83 7.47 8.90
C ARG A 428 4.23 7.36 10.30
N GLN A 429 2.98 7.79 10.48
CA GLN A 429 2.27 7.73 11.77
C GLN A 429 2.10 6.30 12.25
N TYR A 430 1.70 5.39 11.36
CA TYR A 430 1.62 3.96 11.62
C TYR A 430 2.97 3.39 12.08
N LEU A 431 4.07 3.67 11.37
CA LEU A 431 5.40 3.19 11.75
C LEU A 431 5.87 3.75 13.09
N ALA A 432 5.58 5.02 13.38
CA ALA A 432 5.86 5.62 14.68
C ALA A 432 5.11 4.92 15.81
N GLU A 433 3.84 4.59 15.60
CA GLU A 433 3.03 3.83 16.55
C GLU A 433 3.57 2.41 16.75
N VAL A 434 3.87 1.69 15.68
CA VAL A 434 4.42 0.32 15.76
C VAL A 434 5.76 0.33 16.51
N LEU A 435 6.66 1.27 16.19
CA LEU A 435 7.95 1.38 16.87
C LEU A 435 7.83 1.69 18.36
N ARG A 436 6.82 2.49 18.75
CA ARG A 436 6.57 2.85 20.14
C ARG A 436 5.97 1.71 20.94
N LEU A 437 5.08 0.93 20.34
CA LEU A 437 4.24 -0.04 21.03
C LEU A 437 4.77 -1.47 21.02
N PHE A 438 5.55 -1.85 20.00
CA PHE A 438 5.91 -3.24 19.78
C PHE A 438 7.42 -3.47 19.73
N PRO A 439 7.88 -4.70 20.06
CA PRO A 439 9.29 -5.05 19.97
C PRO A 439 9.84 -4.85 18.57
N ASN A 440 11.03 -4.26 18.52
CA ASN A 440 11.83 -4.14 17.32
C ASN A 440 13.26 -4.62 17.61
N LEU A 441 13.98 -4.94 16.54
CA LEU A 441 15.40 -5.28 16.62
C LEU A 441 16.13 -4.56 15.51
N CYS A 442 17.25 -3.95 15.86
CA CYS A 442 18.14 -3.24 14.95
C CYS A 442 19.55 -3.79 15.10
N LEU A 443 20.28 -3.88 14.00
CA LEU A 443 21.73 -3.90 13.98
C LEU A 443 22.20 -2.49 13.69
N GLN A 444 23.22 -2.05 14.41
CA GLN A 444 23.82 -0.73 14.30
C GLN A 444 25.31 -0.84 13.98
N ASP A 445 25.86 0.16 13.29
CA ASP A 445 27.29 0.30 13.09
C ASP A 445 28.01 0.87 14.33
N LYS A 446 29.32 1.11 14.21
CA LYS A 446 30.13 1.74 15.28
C LYS A 446 29.65 3.12 15.71
N ALA A 447 29.00 3.86 14.81
CA ALA A 447 28.47 5.19 15.06
C ALA A 447 27.04 5.15 15.64
N GLY A 448 26.49 3.95 15.89
CA GLY A 448 25.13 3.77 16.39
C GLY A 448 24.04 3.93 15.34
N GLN A 449 24.39 4.01 14.05
CA GLN A 449 23.42 4.19 12.97
C GLN A 449 22.78 2.86 12.56
N PRO A 450 21.45 2.82 12.31
CA PRO A 450 20.76 1.60 11.87
C PRO A 450 21.29 1.06 10.54
N ILE A 451 21.68 -0.21 10.49
CA ILE A 451 22.14 -0.90 9.25
C ILE A 451 21.15 -1.94 8.75
N SER A 452 20.44 -2.61 9.65
CA SER A 452 19.48 -3.67 9.33
C SER A 452 18.50 -3.83 10.48
N TRP A 453 17.22 -4.08 10.21
CA TRP A 453 16.21 -4.16 11.25
C TRP A 453 15.04 -5.05 10.86
N ALA A 454 14.24 -5.41 11.86
CA ALA A 454 12.91 -5.98 11.71
C ALA A 454 12.02 -5.51 12.86
N LEU A 455 10.72 -5.38 12.59
CA LEU A 455 9.71 -4.97 13.55
C LEU A 455 8.77 -6.15 13.81
N THR A 456 8.03 -6.05 14.92
CA THR A 456 6.86 -6.87 15.19
C THR A 456 5.63 -5.97 15.14
N ASN A 457 4.54 -6.39 14.51
CA ASN A 457 3.29 -5.60 14.51
C ASN A 457 2.31 -6.06 15.61
N HIS A 458 1.11 -5.47 15.62
CA HIS A 458 0.04 -5.78 16.57
C HIS A 458 -0.50 -7.23 16.51
N PHE A 459 -0.18 -7.98 15.45
CA PHE A 459 -0.46 -9.43 15.37
C PHE A 459 0.71 -10.29 15.86
N GLY A 460 1.73 -9.71 16.50
CA GLY A 460 2.90 -10.47 16.95
C GLY A 460 3.75 -11.01 15.80
N MET A 461 3.56 -10.48 14.59
CA MET A 461 4.15 -11.00 13.36
C MET A 461 5.38 -10.17 12.96
N GLY A 462 6.44 -10.86 12.50
CA GLY A 462 7.63 -10.23 11.93
C GLY A 462 7.28 -9.46 10.64
N THR A 463 7.63 -8.17 10.62
CA THR A 463 7.32 -7.24 9.53
C THR A 463 8.44 -6.20 9.34
N HIS A 464 8.36 -5.40 8.27
CA HIS A 464 9.26 -4.29 7.95
C HIS A 464 10.76 -4.65 8.01
N GLY A 465 11.10 -5.88 7.63
CA GLY A 465 12.50 -6.34 7.55
C GLY A 465 13.24 -5.62 6.43
N TYR A 466 14.32 -4.90 6.75
CA TYR A 466 15.16 -4.23 5.76
C TYR A 466 16.65 -4.23 6.14
N THR A 467 17.51 -4.21 5.12
CA THR A 467 18.96 -4.02 5.25
C THR A 467 19.39 -2.94 4.26
N LEU A 468 20.09 -1.92 4.76
CA LEU A 468 20.64 -0.85 3.93
C LEU A 468 21.50 -1.43 2.80
N PRO A 469 21.43 -0.87 1.56
CA PRO A 469 22.13 -1.42 0.40
C PRO A 469 23.62 -1.68 0.64
N SER A 470 24.33 -0.74 1.27
CA SER A 470 25.76 -0.83 1.62
C SER A 470 26.12 -1.95 2.60
N HIS A 471 25.13 -2.51 3.32
CA HIS A 471 25.32 -3.58 4.29
C HIS A 471 24.71 -4.92 3.85
N ARG A 472 24.23 -5.03 2.61
CA ARG A 472 23.68 -6.28 2.08
C ARG A 472 24.77 -7.33 1.87
N ARG A 473 24.35 -8.60 1.81
CA ARG A 473 25.24 -9.77 1.59
C ARG A 473 26.26 -10.02 2.71
N ARG A 474 26.18 -9.32 3.84
CA ARG A 474 27.02 -9.51 5.03
C ARG A 474 26.38 -10.35 6.15
N GLY A 475 25.22 -10.96 5.88
CA GLY A 475 24.50 -11.76 6.89
C GLY A 475 23.67 -10.95 7.89
N CYS A 476 23.58 -9.62 7.77
CA CYS A 476 22.85 -8.75 8.72
C CYS A 476 21.38 -9.19 8.92
N MET A 477 20.61 -9.37 7.85
CA MET A 477 19.21 -9.81 7.96
C MET A 477 19.09 -11.22 8.56
N GLN A 478 20.06 -12.09 8.30
CA GLN A 478 20.09 -13.43 8.90
C GLN A 478 20.20 -13.32 10.43
N ALA A 479 21.12 -12.50 10.94
CA ALA A 479 21.26 -12.26 12.37
C ALA A 479 20.02 -11.57 12.98
N VAL A 480 19.46 -10.57 12.29
CA VAL A 480 18.20 -9.91 12.73
C VAL A 480 17.08 -10.93 12.92
N MET A 481 16.87 -11.80 11.92
CA MET A 481 15.81 -12.81 12.00
C MET A 481 16.04 -13.82 13.12
N ILE A 482 17.26 -14.34 13.27
CA ILE A 482 17.62 -15.27 14.35
C ILE A 482 17.33 -14.65 15.72
N LEU A 483 17.83 -13.43 15.95
CA LEU A 483 17.69 -12.75 17.24
C LEU A 483 16.23 -12.40 17.55
N SER A 484 15.48 -11.90 16.55
CA SER A 484 14.05 -11.60 16.70
C SER A 484 13.25 -12.86 16.99
N ALA A 485 13.54 -13.97 16.31
CA ALA A 485 12.86 -15.23 16.52
C ALA A 485 13.14 -15.81 17.91
N ARG A 486 14.40 -15.83 18.35
CA ARG A 486 14.79 -16.23 19.72
C ARG A 486 14.10 -15.37 20.78
N ARG A 487 14.05 -14.05 20.59
CA ARG A 487 13.35 -13.12 21.50
C ARG A 487 11.85 -13.44 21.56
N ALA A 488 11.19 -13.61 20.42
CA ALA A 488 9.76 -13.97 20.37
C ALA A 488 9.50 -15.29 21.12
N GLN A 489 10.31 -16.32 20.87
CA GLN A 489 10.18 -17.64 21.48
C GLN A 489 10.43 -17.62 22.99
N ALA A 490 11.41 -16.84 23.46
CA ALA A 490 11.69 -16.64 24.89
C ALA A 490 10.50 -16.01 25.64
N HIS A 491 9.72 -15.16 24.96
CA HIS A 491 8.48 -14.58 25.49
C HIS A 491 7.22 -15.42 25.16
N GLY A 492 7.41 -16.66 24.69
CA GLY A 492 6.33 -17.61 24.41
C GLY A 492 5.49 -17.32 23.16
N TYR A 493 5.90 -16.36 22.32
CA TYR A 493 5.31 -16.12 21.00
C TYR A 493 5.79 -17.17 20.00
N PRO A 494 4.93 -17.61 19.06
CA PRO A 494 5.40 -18.25 17.83
C PRO A 494 6.33 -17.29 17.06
N SER A 495 7.38 -17.82 16.44
CA SER A 495 8.17 -17.03 15.49
C SER A 495 7.61 -17.22 14.10
N PHE A 496 6.97 -16.17 13.58
CA PHE A 496 6.39 -16.18 12.25
C PHE A 496 6.41 -14.80 11.62
N GLY A 497 6.27 -14.78 10.30
CA GLY A 497 6.29 -13.57 9.49
C GLY A 497 5.75 -13.84 8.09
N PHE A 498 5.74 -12.80 7.29
CA PHE A 498 5.27 -12.88 5.92
C PHE A 498 6.26 -12.27 4.95
N THR A 499 6.18 -12.72 3.70
CA THR A 499 6.97 -12.15 2.61
C THR A 499 6.11 -12.07 1.35
N VAL A 500 6.24 -10.96 0.64
CA VAL A 500 5.62 -10.79 -0.66
C VAL A 500 6.17 -11.84 -1.63
N THR A 501 5.33 -12.32 -2.55
CA THR A 501 5.64 -13.44 -3.44
C THR A 501 6.87 -13.21 -4.33
N GLY A 502 7.17 -11.95 -4.66
CA GLY A 502 8.36 -11.55 -5.43
C GLY A 502 9.66 -11.46 -4.62
N ASN A 503 9.65 -11.52 -3.28
CA ASN A 503 10.84 -11.34 -2.46
C ASN A 503 11.62 -12.66 -2.29
N GLN A 504 12.20 -13.12 -3.39
CA GLN A 504 12.99 -14.36 -3.45
C GLN A 504 14.18 -14.40 -2.48
N PRO A 505 14.93 -13.29 -2.25
CA PRO A 505 16.00 -13.29 -1.27
C PRO A 505 15.53 -13.63 0.16
N MET A 506 14.39 -13.06 0.59
CA MET A 506 13.83 -13.35 1.92
C MET A 506 13.27 -14.77 2.00
N GLN A 507 12.62 -15.27 0.95
CA GLN A 507 12.12 -16.65 0.89
C GLN A 507 13.27 -17.67 1.06
N ARG A 508 14.38 -17.48 0.35
CA ARG A 508 15.58 -18.32 0.52
C ARG A 508 16.17 -18.23 1.93
N LEU A 509 16.16 -17.03 2.52
CA LEU A 509 16.65 -16.83 3.88
C LEU A 509 15.79 -17.56 4.92
N HIS A 510 14.46 -17.49 4.79
CA HIS A 510 13.54 -18.26 5.64
C HIS A 510 13.85 -19.76 5.58
N ASN A 511 13.91 -20.32 4.37
CA ASN A 511 14.20 -21.75 4.19
C ASN A 511 15.57 -22.14 4.79
N LYS A 512 16.61 -21.32 4.57
CA LYS A 512 17.95 -21.53 5.13
C LYS A 512 17.93 -21.55 6.67
N LEU A 513 17.06 -20.76 7.28
CA LEU A 513 16.92 -20.66 8.74
C LEU A 513 15.93 -21.66 9.33
N GLY A 514 15.42 -22.63 8.54
CA GLY A 514 14.50 -23.64 9.04
C GLY A 514 13.05 -23.17 9.21
N PHE A 515 12.72 -21.96 8.75
CA PHE A 515 11.32 -21.53 8.68
C PHE A 515 10.61 -22.32 7.57
N GLN A 516 9.42 -22.81 7.89
CA GLN A 516 8.57 -23.55 6.98
C GLN A 516 7.53 -22.61 6.37
N ARG A 517 7.43 -22.63 5.03
CA ARG A 517 6.35 -21.94 4.31
C ARG A 517 5.04 -22.69 4.52
N LEU A 518 3.98 -21.99 4.88
CA LEU A 518 2.65 -22.60 5.00
C LEU A 518 2.07 -22.99 3.62
N PRO A 519 1.27 -24.07 3.53
CA PRO A 519 0.65 -24.53 2.29
C PRO A 519 -0.56 -23.64 1.96
N GLY A 520 -0.32 -22.41 1.51
CA GLY A 520 -1.37 -21.45 1.19
C GLY A 520 -0.88 -20.02 1.23
N PHE A 521 -1.73 -19.09 0.80
CA PHE A 521 -1.49 -17.68 0.98
C PHE A 521 -2.10 -17.20 2.29
N CYS A 522 -1.47 -16.20 2.90
CA CYS A 522 -2.23 -15.29 3.74
C CYS A 522 -2.79 -14.20 2.85
N HIS A 523 -4.07 -13.92 3.02
CA HIS A 523 -4.79 -12.91 2.28
C HIS A 523 -4.79 -11.61 3.09
N TYR A 524 -4.43 -10.53 2.42
CA TYR A 524 -4.63 -9.15 2.88
C TYR A 524 -5.72 -8.57 2.01
N VAL A 525 -6.92 -8.42 2.57
CA VAL A 525 -8.10 -7.98 1.83
C VAL A 525 -8.42 -6.55 2.22
N LEU A 526 -8.03 -5.60 1.36
CA LEU A 526 -8.33 -4.19 1.52
C LEU A 526 -9.75 -3.92 1.05
N HIS A 527 -10.57 -3.33 1.93
CA HIS A 527 -11.88 -2.78 1.60
C HIS A 527 -11.71 -1.26 1.55
N ASN A 528 -12.07 -0.63 0.43
CA ASN A 528 -11.87 0.80 0.26
C ASN A 528 -13.11 1.47 -0.35
N PRO A 529 -13.92 2.17 0.46
CA PRO A 529 -15.14 2.81 -0.03
C PRO A 529 -14.85 4.01 -0.97
N SER A 530 -13.68 4.66 -0.83
CA SER A 530 -13.33 5.86 -1.60
C SER A 530 -12.97 5.59 -3.06
N LEU A 531 -12.76 4.33 -3.46
CA LEU A 531 -12.54 3.98 -4.86
C LEU A 531 -13.85 3.87 -5.66
N GLY A 532 -14.96 3.52 -5.00
CA GLY A 532 -16.28 3.45 -5.63
C GLY A 532 -16.90 4.81 -5.95
N SER A 533 -16.44 5.89 -5.30
CA SER A 533 -16.98 7.25 -5.47
C SER A 533 -16.39 7.99 -6.68
N ALA A 534 -15.38 7.45 -7.35
CA ALA A 534 -14.72 8.06 -8.50
C ALA A 534 -15.42 7.72 -9.85
N GLY A 535 -16.57 7.05 -9.81
CA GLY A 535 -17.30 6.64 -11.01
C GLY A 535 -18.82 6.66 -10.79
N ILE A 536 -19.39 7.85 -10.68
CA ILE A 536 -20.75 8.19 -11.15
C ILE A 536 -20.70 9.61 -11.73
#